data_AF-A0A4Y8ALW5-F1
#
_entry.id   AF-A0A4Y8ALW5-F1
#
_cell.length_a   1.000
_cell.length_b   1.000
_cell.length_c   1.000
_cell.angle_alpha   90.00
_cell.angle_beta   90.00
_cell.angle_gamma   90.00
#
_symmetry.space_group_name_H-M   'P 1'
#
loop_
_entity.id
_entity.type
_entity.pdbx_description
1 polymer ?
#
loop_
_entity_poly.entity_id
_entity_poly.type
_entity_poly.pdbx_seq_one_letter_code
_entity_poly.pdbx_strand_id
1 'polypeptide(L)'
;MAGTGKKKPFGIGNIISLGATVVIIGLLFKIQHWKFASEFITLGLGAEAVLFFILGLQREEKDVDWTRAYPELNEDFNGELPKASARPAAAAVTTGFSNTAALDKMLEDAKIGPELIGSLGEGLRTFGDKVNAISRVTDAGDATIAFTNKVKQATASYDGLSVAFEKASANLNEMANTNVDSKAYHDQVTNLAKNLSSLNAVYELELQDSSAHLKAMNSFYKNLSLTMNNFNESLDDSKQFKEEVGRLAKNLASLNSVYGNMLTAMNQPRVN
;
A
#
# COMPACT_ATOMS: atom_id res chain seq x y z
N MET A 1 32.20 16.58 -63.95
CA MET A 1 32.89 15.32 -63.60
C MET A 1 32.22 14.76 -62.36
N ALA A 2 31.98 13.43 -62.38
CA ALA A 2 31.69 12.47 -61.31
C ALA A 2 30.93 12.94 -60.04
N GLY A 3 29.86 12.28 -59.58
CA GLY A 3 29.37 10.95 -59.94
C GLY A 3 28.01 10.69 -59.29
N THR A 4 27.20 9.91 -60.00
CA THR A 4 25.94 9.34 -59.56
C THR A 4 26.18 8.34 -58.42
N GLY A 5 26.04 8.80 -57.17
CA GLY A 5 26.03 7.93 -55.99
C GLY A 5 24.75 7.11 -55.95
N LYS A 6 24.83 5.82 -56.25
CA LYS A 6 23.75 4.86 -56.08
C LYS A 6 23.23 4.94 -54.64
N LYS A 7 21.98 5.39 -54.46
CA LYS A 7 21.28 5.36 -53.15
C LYS A 7 21.18 3.89 -52.72
N LYS A 8 21.96 3.48 -51.71
CA LYS A 8 21.80 2.16 -51.09
C LYS A 8 20.41 2.11 -50.45
N PRO A 9 19.61 1.05 -50.67
CA PRO A 9 18.19 1.03 -50.27
C PRO A 9 17.96 0.84 -48.76
N PHE A 10 19.02 0.66 -47.96
CA PHE A 10 18.92 0.50 -46.51
C PHE A 10 19.78 1.57 -45.81
N GLY A 11 19.13 2.54 -45.18
CA GLY A 11 19.77 3.55 -44.34
C GLY A 11 19.81 3.12 -42.86
N ILE A 12 20.65 3.81 -42.06
CA ILE A 12 20.71 3.63 -40.60
C ILE A 12 19.32 3.79 -39.97
N GLY A 13 18.49 4.70 -40.50
CA GLY A 13 17.11 4.89 -40.06
C GLY A 13 16.27 3.61 -40.13
N ASN A 14 16.41 2.79 -41.17
CA ASN A 14 15.66 1.54 -41.29
C ASN A 14 16.05 0.51 -40.22
N ILE A 15 17.32 0.48 -39.81
CA ILE A 15 17.83 -0.42 -38.77
C ILE A 15 17.29 0.03 -37.39
N ILE A 16 17.25 1.34 -37.15
CA ILE A 16 16.66 1.94 -35.94
C ILE A 16 15.14 1.65 -35.90
N SER A 17 14.43 1.84 -37.00
CA SER A 17 12.99 1.55 -37.08
C SER A 17 12.68 0.07 -36.88
N LEU A 18 13.54 -0.84 -37.38
CA LEU A 18 13.42 -2.28 -37.13
C LEU A 18 13.62 -2.63 -35.65
N GLY A 19 14.62 -2.05 -34.98
CA GLY A 19 14.82 -2.21 -33.54
C GLY A 19 13.64 -1.72 -32.71
N ALA A 20 13.16 -0.51 -33.01
CA ALA A 20 12.00 0.09 -32.34
C ALA A 20 10.74 -0.78 -32.50
N THR A 21 10.55 -1.40 -33.67
CA THR A 21 9.41 -2.30 -33.92
C THR A 21 9.44 -3.53 -32.99
N VAL A 22 10.61 -4.15 -32.80
CA VAL A 22 10.76 -5.30 -31.89
C VAL A 22 10.43 -4.91 -30.43
N VAL A 23 10.84 -3.71 -30.02
CA VAL A 23 10.57 -3.18 -28.67
C VAL A 23 9.09 -2.89 -28.46
N ILE A 24 8.43 -2.26 -29.44
CA ILE A 24 6.99 -1.98 -29.39
C ILE A 24 6.18 -3.28 -29.29
N ILE A 25 6.58 -4.33 -30.01
CA ILE A 25 5.95 -5.66 -29.92
C ILE A 25 6.17 -6.29 -28.52
N GLY A 26 7.38 -6.16 -27.96
CA GLY A 26 7.67 -6.64 -26.60
C GLY A 26 6.85 -5.91 -25.51
N LEU A 27 6.71 -4.60 -25.65
CA LEU A 27 5.85 -3.77 -24.78
C LEU A 27 4.37 -4.15 -24.89
N LEU A 28 3.89 -4.39 -26.12
CA LEU A 28 2.52 -4.84 -26.37
C LEU A 28 2.21 -6.14 -25.63
N PHE A 29 3.11 -7.13 -25.69
CA PHE A 29 2.97 -8.41 -25.00
C PHE A 29 2.91 -8.24 -23.48
N LYS A 30 3.68 -7.30 -22.93
CA LYS A 30 3.68 -6.99 -21.48
C LYS A 30 2.39 -6.34 -21.03
N ILE A 31 1.82 -5.43 -21.82
CA ILE A 31 0.53 -4.79 -21.52
C ILE A 31 -0.62 -5.82 -21.59
N GLN A 32 -0.60 -6.72 -22.57
CA GLN A 32 -1.62 -7.75 -22.74
C GLN A 32 -1.48 -8.98 -21.83
N HIS A 33 -0.45 -9.04 -20.97
CA HIS A 33 -0.20 -10.15 -20.04
C HIS A 33 -0.13 -11.53 -20.72
N TRP A 34 0.36 -11.58 -21.96
CA TRP A 34 0.51 -12.85 -22.68
C TRP A 34 1.66 -13.67 -22.10
N LYS A 35 1.57 -15.00 -22.22
CA LYS A 35 2.67 -15.90 -21.81
C LYS A 35 3.93 -15.53 -22.59
N PHE A 36 5.09 -15.58 -21.91
CA PHE A 36 6.40 -15.17 -22.43
C PHE A 36 6.64 -13.65 -22.61
N ALA A 37 5.76 -12.79 -22.06
CA ALA A 37 5.92 -11.34 -22.20
C ALA A 37 7.24 -10.79 -21.62
N SER A 38 7.74 -11.39 -20.53
CA SER A 38 8.99 -11.00 -19.90
C SER A 38 10.20 -11.30 -20.80
N GLU A 39 10.20 -12.44 -21.47
CA GLU A 39 11.25 -12.87 -22.37
C GLU A 39 11.27 -12.00 -23.64
N PHE A 40 10.10 -11.68 -24.19
CA PHE A 40 9.97 -10.80 -25.35
C PHE A 40 10.40 -9.35 -25.05
N ILE A 41 10.05 -8.79 -23.88
CA ILE A 41 10.46 -7.44 -23.54
C ILE A 41 11.97 -7.35 -23.24
N THR A 42 12.54 -8.38 -22.60
CA THR A 42 13.99 -8.45 -22.37
C THR A 42 14.75 -8.52 -23.69
N LEU A 43 14.25 -9.27 -24.68
CA LEU A 43 14.84 -9.34 -26.00
C LEU A 43 14.72 -8.02 -26.77
N GLY A 44 13.57 -7.34 -26.69
CA GLY A 44 13.36 -6.03 -27.31
C GLY A 44 14.28 -4.95 -26.73
N LEU A 45 14.29 -4.78 -25.40
CA LEU A 45 15.16 -3.82 -24.72
C LEU A 45 16.65 -4.15 -24.93
N GLY A 46 17.00 -5.44 -25.01
CA GLY A 46 18.35 -5.88 -25.35
C GLY A 46 18.78 -5.46 -26.77
N ALA A 47 17.89 -5.58 -27.76
CA ALA A 47 18.15 -5.12 -29.12
C ALA A 47 18.33 -3.59 -29.19
N GLU A 48 17.54 -2.84 -28.42
CA GLU A 48 17.66 -1.37 -28.33
C GLU A 48 18.98 -0.94 -27.67
N ALA A 49 19.40 -1.61 -26.60
CA ALA A 49 20.68 -1.33 -25.96
C ALA A 49 21.86 -1.50 -26.92
N VAL A 50 21.84 -2.55 -27.77
CA VAL A 50 22.85 -2.77 -28.80
C VAL A 50 22.80 -1.69 -29.88
N LEU A 51 21.61 -1.26 -30.30
CA LEU A 51 21.46 -0.18 -31.29
C LEU A 51 21.95 1.16 -30.77
N PHE A 52 21.60 1.54 -29.53
CA PHE A 52 22.10 2.76 -28.89
C PHE A 52 23.61 2.72 -28.71
N PHE A 53 24.16 1.55 -28.39
CA PHE A 53 25.62 1.39 -28.30
C PHE A 53 26.29 1.63 -29.65
N ILE A 54 25.74 1.09 -30.75
CA ILE A 54 26.28 1.31 -32.11
C ILE A 54 26.09 2.77 -32.55
N LEU A 55 24.95 3.40 -32.23
CA LEU A 55 24.66 4.79 -32.56
C LEU A 55 25.55 5.76 -31.78
N GLY A 56 25.79 5.49 -30.50
CA GLY A 56 26.66 6.32 -29.65
C GLY A 56 28.14 6.32 -30.08
N LEU A 57 28.56 5.33 -30.88
CA LEU A 57 29.87 5.30 -31.52
C LEU A 57 29.92 6.05 -32.86
N GLN A 58 28.76 6.47 -33.40
CA GLN A 58 28.70 7.31 -34.60
C GLN A 58 28.68 8.79 -34.24
N ARG A 59 29.46 9.57 -35.00
CA ARG A 59 29.62 11.02 -34.82
C ARG A 59 28.45 11.75 -35.48
N GLU A 60 27.81 12.64 -34.73
CA GLU A 60 26.65 13.44 -35.11
C GLU A 60 26.90 14.21 -36.43
N GLU A 61 25.95 14.15 -37.37
CA GLU A 61 26.02 14.94 -38.61
C GLU A 61 25.85 16.42 -38.24
N LYS A 62 26.80 17.25 -38.70
CA LYS A 62 26.88 18.66 -38.33
C LYS A 62 25.88 19.46 -39.17
N ASP A 63 24.89 20.08 -38.53
CA ASP A 63 23.92 20.91 -39.24
C ASP A 63 24.59 22.10 -39.94
N VAL A 64 24.07 22.44 -41.12
CA VAL A 64 24.58 23.52 -41.98
C VAL A 64 24.14 24.87 -41.41
N ASP A 65 25.09 25.76 -41.15
CA ASP A 65 24.84 27.08 -40.56
C ASP A 65 24.26 28.07 -41.59
N TRP A 66 22.92 28.19 -41.61
CA TRP A 66 22.17 29.04 -42.52
C TRP A 66 22.41 30.55 -42.30
N THR A 67 22.96 30.93 -41.15
CA THR A 67 23.27 32.32 -40.76
C THR A 67 24.34 32.97 -41.66
N ARG A 68 25.12 32.14 -42.37
CA ARG A 68 26.12 32.60 -43.34
C ARG A 68 25.52 32.97 -44.70
N ALA A 69 24.29 32.54 -45.00
CA ALA A 69 23.61 32.81 -46.27
C ALA A 69 22.67 34.02 -46.21
N TYR A 70 22.12 34.36 -45.03
CA TYR A 70 21.17 35.48 -44.86
C TYR A 70 21.48 36.27 -43.57
N PRO A 71 22.26 37.37 -43.67
CA PRO A 71 22.66 38.20 -42.52
C PRO A 71 21.50 38.94 -41.83
N GLU A 72 20.34 38.97 -42.47
CA GLU A 72 19.12 39.71 -42.07
C GLU A 72 18.36 39.05 -40.91
N LEU A 73 18.69 37.78 -40.60
CA LEU A 73 18.12 37.01 -39.48
C LEU A 73 18.92 37.14 -38.17
N ASN A 74 20.06 37.85 -38.20
CA ASN A 74 20.83 38.12 -37.00
C ASN A 74 20.21 39.30 -36.22
N GLU A 75 20.03 39.11 -34.92
CA GLU A 75 19.43 40.08 -34.01
C GLU A 75 20.23 41.41 -33.90
N ASP A 76 21.49 41.44 -34.33
CA ASP A 76 22.41 42.60 -34.27
C ASP A 76 22.46 43.44 -35.57
N PHE A 77 21.51 43.29 -36.49
CA PHE A 77 21.52 43.99 -37.78
C PHE A 77 21.22 45.51 -37.63
N ASN A 78 22.28 46.34 -37.70
CA ASN A 78 22.22 47.81 -37.61
C ASN A 78 22.16 48.49 -39.00
N GLY A 79 21.06 48.30 -39.74
CA GLY A 79 20.79 49.02 -41.00
C GLY A 79 19.62 50.01 -40.87
N GLU A 80 19.69 51.17 -41.54
CA GLU A 80 18.64 52.20 -41.45
C GLU A 80 17.31 51.76 -42.10
N LEU A 81 16.24 51.74 -41.31
CA LEU A 81 14.86 51.58 -41.80
C LEU A 81 14.40 52.86 -42.55
N PRO A 82 13.75 52.76 -43.73
CA PRO A 82 13.30 53.95 -44.47
C PRO A 82 12.24 54.75 -43.69
N LYS A 83 12.51 56.04 -43.43
CA LYS A 83 11.55 57.00 -42.83
C LYS A 83 10.71 57.68 -43.91
N ALA A 84 9.38 57.59 -43.79
CA ALA A 84 8.44 58.28 -44.67
C ALA A 84 8.41 59.80 -44.41
N SER A 85 8.55 60.61 -45.46
CA SER A 85 8.55 62.08 -45.42
C SER A 85 7.12 62.65 -45.37
N ALA A 86 6.81 63.46 -44.35
CA ALA A 86 5.58 64.27 -44.27
C ALA A 86 5.76 65.62 -44.98
N ARG A 87 4.73 66.07 -45.73
CA ARG A 87 4.69 67.35 -46.47
C ARG A 87 3.85 68.39 -45.70
N PRO A 88 4.25 69.68 -45.65
CA PRO A 88 3.53 70.70 -44.89
C PRO A 88 2.37 71.34 -45.67
N ALA A 89 1.36 71.84 -44.93
CA ALA A 89 0.15 72.48 -45.38
C ALA A 89 0.35 73.97 -45.73
N ALA A 90 -0.45 74.50 -46.68
CA ALA A 90 -0.55 75.93 -47.00
C ALA A 90 -1.99 76.44 -46.83
N ALA A 91 -2.09 77.72 -46.46
CA ALA A 91 -3.26 78.43 -45.95
C ALA A 91 -4.22 79.01 -47.03
N ALA A 92 -5.35 79.49 -46.53
CA ALA A 92 -6.62 79.91 -47.17
C ALA A 92 -6.56 81.02 -48.24
N VAL A 93 -7.62 81.12 -49.07
CA VAL A 93 -8.49 82.31 -49.19
C VAL A 93 -9.74 82.06 -50.07
N THR A 94 -10.83 82.67 -49.62
CA THR A 94 -12.21 82.77 -50.12
C THR A 94 -12.38 83.44 -51.49
N THR A 95 -13.28 82.93 -52.34
CA THR A 95 -14.31 83.70 -53.09
C THR A 95 -15.15 82.81 -54.02
N GLY A 96 -16.48 82.88 -53.85
CA GLY A 96 -17.52 82.69 -54.87
C GLY A 96 -17.36 81.60 -55.93
N PHE A 97 -17.53 80.33 -55.54
CA PHE A 97 -17.92 79.27 -56.46
C PHE A 97 -19.01 78.44 -55.79
N SER A 98 -19.98 77.94 -56.55
CA SER A 98 -21.08 77.09 -56.07
C SER A 98 -20.53 76.08 -55.05
N ASN A 99 -21.14 75.92 -53.88
CA ASN A 99 -20.59 75.04 -52.84
C ASN A 99 -20.40 73.61 -53.36
N THR A 100 -21.21 73.16 -54.31
CA THR A 100 -21.02 71.89 -55.02
C THR A 100 -19.86 71.93 -56.00
N ALA A 101 -19.61 73.02 -56.72
CA ALA A 101 -18.46 73.17 -57.61
C ALA A 101 -17.13 73.38 -56.86
N ALA A 102 -17.15 74.04 -55.69
CA ALA A 102 -15.99 74.20 -54.81
C ALA A 102 -15.70 72.89 -54.06
N LEU A 103 -16.73 72.13 -53.66
CA LEU A 103 -16.57 70.77 -53.14
C LEU A 103 -16.11 69.80 -54.22
N ASP A 104 -16.64 69.85 -55.44
CA ASP A 104 -16.18 69.03 -56.58
C ASP A 104 -14.74 69.35 -56.91
N LYS A 105 -14.40 70.64 -56.99
CA LYS A 105 -13.03 71.07 -57.24
C LYS A 105 -12.10 70.72 -56.07
N MET A 106 -12.58 70.74 -54.82
CA MET A 106 -11.82 70.23 -53.68
C MET A 106 -11.69 68.71 -53.69
N LEU A 107 -12.71 67.95 -54.10
CA LEU A 107 -12.62 66.50 -54.27
C LEU A 107 -11.65 66.13 -55.40
N GLU A 108 -11.68 66.89 -56.50
CA GLU A 108 -10.82 66.71 -57.66
C GLU A 108 -9.37 67.14 -57.35
N ASP A 109 -9.16 68.31 -56.75
CA ASP A 109 -7.83 68.81 -56.34
C ASP A 109 -7.23 67.96 -55.21
N ALA A 110 -8.05 67.47 -54.27
CA ALA A 110 -7.60 66.53 -53.23
C ALA A 110 -7.45 65.09 -53.74
N LYS A 111 -7.67 64.84 -55.05
CA LYS A 111 -7.62 63.51 -55.67
C LYS A 111 -8.44 62.46 -54.91
N ILE A 112 -9.60 62.86 -54.37
CA ILE A 112 -10.56 61.93 -53.78
C ILE A 112 -11.35 61.29 -54.93
N GLY A 113 -10.62 60.51 -55.72
CA GLY A 113 -11.20 59.63 -56.71
C GLY A 113 -11.76 58.36 -56.05
N PRO A 114 -12.48 57.53 -56.84
CA PRO A 114 -12.95 56.21 -56.39
C PRO A 114 -11.82 55.34 -55.82
N GLU A 115 -10.58 55.53 -56.30
CA GLU A 115 -9.35 54.92 -55.78
C GLU A 115 -9.09 55.24 -54.29
N LEU A 116 -9.26 56.51 -53.86
CA LEU A 116 -8.97 56.91 -52.49
C LEU A 116 -10.04 56.39 -51.52
N ILE A 117 -11.31 56.43 -51.93
CA ILE A 117 -12.43 55.84 -51.17
C ILE A 117 -12.28 54.32 -51.07
N GLY A 118 -11.87 53.66 -52.16
CA GLY A 118 -11.55 52.23 -52.18
C GLY A 118 -10.40 51.89 -51.23
N SER A 119 -9.31 52.67 -51.26
CA SER A 119 -8.16 52.48 -50.37
C SER A 119 -8.49 52.71 -48.89
N LEU A 120 -9.39 53.67 -48.59
CA LEU A 120 -9.87 53.92 -47.24
C LEU A 120 -10.78 52.79 -46.73
N GLY A 121 -11.69 52.31 -47.58
CA GLY A 121 -12.54 51.15 -47.28
C GLY A 121 -11.72 49.89 -47.05
N GLU A 122 -10.71 49.64 -47.89
CA GLU A 122 -9.77 48.54 -47.74
C GLU A 122 -8.91 48.70 -46.48
N GLY A 123 -8.51 49.92 -46.15
CA GLY A 123 -7.78 50.25 -44.91
C GLY A 123 -8.62 50.00 -43.65
N LEU A 124 -9.89 50.41 -43.63
CA LEU A 124 -10.84 50.15 -42.54
C LEU A 124 -11.15 48.65 -42.40
N ARG A 125 -11.31 47.94 -43.52
CA ARG A 125 -11.49 46.49 -43.54
C ARG A 125 -10.26 45.78 -42.96
N THR A 126 -9.07 46.15 -43.44
CA THR A 126 -7.79 45.62 -42.95
C THR A 126 -7.58 45.94 -41.46
N PHE A 127 -7.96 47.13 -41.01
CA PHE A 127 -7.91 47.51 -39.61
C PHE A 127 -8.85 46.65 -38.76
N GLY A 128 -10.10 46.45 -39.21
CA GLY A 128 -11.05 45.55 -38.57
C GLY A 128 -10.53 44.12 -38.48
N ASP A 129 -9.93 43.59 -39.55
CA ASP A 129 -9.33 42.27 -39.58
C ASP A 129 -8.16 42.15 -38.57
N LYS A 130 -7.31 43.18 -38.45
CA LYS A 130 -6.23 43.22 -37.46
C LYS A 130 -6.74 43.33 -36.02
N VAL A 131 -7.79 44.10 -35.76
CA VAL A 131 -8.42 44.18 -34.43
C VAL A 131 -9.05 42.84 -34.05
N ASN A 132 -9.71 42.15 -34.99
CA ASN A 132 -10.21 40.79 -34.79
C ASN A 132 -9.06 39.79 -34.51
N ALA A 133 -7.91 39.95 -35.15
CA ALA A 133 -6.73 39.14 -34.86
C ALA A 133 -6.18 39.40 -33.45
N ILE A 134 -6.18 40.65 -32.98
CA ILE A 134 -5.80 41.00 -31.60
C ILE A 134 -6.77 40.35 -30.60
N SER A 135 -8.09 40.37 -30.87
CA SER A 135 -9.07 39.68 -30.03
C SER A 135 -8.78 38.18 -29.91
N ARG A 136 -8.42 37.51 -31.02
CA ARG A 136 -8.07 36.09 -31.03
C ARG A 136 -6.77 35.80 -30.26
N VAL A 137 -5.81 36.72 -30.26
CA VAL A 137 -4.59 36.60 -29.44
C VAL A 137 -4.93 36.66 -27.95
N THR A 138 -5.87 37.52 -27.55
CA THR A 138 -6.38 37.56 -26.17
C THR A 138 -7.06 36.25 -25.79
N ASP A 139 -7.94 35.72 -26.64
CA ASP A 139 -8.60 34.43 -26.41
C ASP A 139 -7.58 33.27 -26.29
N ALA A 140 -6.53 33.29 -27.12
CA ALA A 140 -5.43 32.34 -27.06
C ALA A 140 -4.60 32.48 -25.76
N GLY A 141 -4.45 33.70 -25.25
CA GLY A 141 -3.84 33.97 -23.95
C GLY A 141 -4.63 33.34 -22.81
N ASP A 142 -5.95 33.52 -22.78
CA ASP A 142 -6.83 32.93 -21.77
C ASP A 142 -6.81 31.39 -21.83
N ALA A 143 -6.83 30.82 -23.04
CA ALA A 143 -6.71 29.38 -23.23
C ALA A 143 -5.34 28.84 -22.73
N THR A 144 -4.26 29.60 -22.93
CA THR A 144 -2.92 29.23 -22.46
C THR A 144 -2.82 29.27 -20.92
N ILE A 145 -3.46 30.26 -20.28
CA ILE A 145 -3.56 30.33 -18.83
C ILE A 145 -4.37 29.14 -18.30
N ALA A 146 -5.50 28.83 -18.91
CA ALA A 146 -6.33 27.68 -18.55
C ALA A 146 -5.56 26.35 -18.70
N PHE A 147 -4.82 26.19 -19.80
CA PHE A 147 -3.96 25.03 -20.04
C PHE A 147 -2.88 24.90 -18.96
N THR A 148 -2.17 26.00 -18.65
CA THR A 148 -1.14 26.02 -17.61
C THR A 148 -1.71 25.61 -16.25
N ASN A 149 -2.91 26.10 -15.92
CA ASN A 149 -3.60 25.72 -14.69
C ASN A 149 -3.98 24.24 -14.67
N LYS A 150 -4.46 23.68 -15.80
CA LYS A 150 -4.75 22.25 -15.92
C LYS A 150 -3.50 21.39 -15.83
N VAL A 151 -2.37 21.81 -16.41
CA VAL A 151 -1.09 21.12 -16.27
C VAL A 151 -0.63 21.13 -14.82
N LYS A 152 -0.67 22.28 -14.12
CA LYS A 152 -0.35 22.33 -12.68
C LYS A 152 -1.23 21.40 -11.84
N GLN A 153 -2.53 21.38 -12.12
CA GLN A 153 -3.49 20.52 -11.43
C GLN A 153 -3.25 19.03 -11.72
N ALA A 154 -2.86 18.69 -12.95
CA ALA A 154 -2.48 17.35 -13.33
C ALA A 154 -1.18 16.90 -12.64
N THR A 155 -0.17 17.78 -12.56
CA THR A 155 1.07 17.52 -11.81
C THR A 155 0.79 17.24 -10.34
N ALA A 156 -0.04 18.06 -9.67
CA ALA A 156 -0.43 17.82 -8.29
C ALA A 156 -1.19 16.49 -8.11
N SER A 157 -2.03 16.13 -9.08
CA SER A 157 -2.74 14.84 -9.09
C SER A 157 -1.80 13.66 -9.29
N TYR A 158 -0.75 13.84 -10.10
CA TYR A 158 0.31 12.85 -10.33
C TYR A 158 1.15 12.62 -9.07
N ASP A 159 1.51 13.69 -8.34
CA ASP A 159 2.19 13.57 -7.04
C ASP A 159 1.32 12.80 -6.04
N GLY A 160 0.02 13.12 -5.98
CA GLY A 160 -0.94 12.38 -5.16
C GLY A 160 -1.03 10.90 -5.52
N LEU A 161 -1.03 10.57 -6.82
CA LEU A 161 -1.03 9.19 -7.30
C LEU A 161 0.27 8.46 -6.93
N SER A 162 1.42 9.13 -7.06
CA SER A 162 2.72 8.57 -6.69
C SER A 162 2.78 8.19 -5.21
N VAL A 163 2.32 9.09 -4.33
CA VAL A 163 2.25 8.84 -2.89
C VAL A 163 1.29 7.69 -2.57
N ALA A 164 0.13 7.64 -3.24
CA ALA A 164 -0.83 6.55 -3.06
C ALA A 164 -0.24 5.20 -3.51
N PHE A 165 0.53 5.18 -4.60
CA PHE A 165 1.18 3.98 -5.10
C PHE A 165 2.31 3.50 -4.19
N GLU A 166 3.11 4.42 -3.63
CA GLU A 166 4.10 4.10 -2.59
C GLU A 166 3.44 3.47 -1.38
N LYS A 167 2.36 4.07 -0.85
CA LYS A 167 1.60 3.50 0.26
C LYS A 167 1.01 2.13 -0.07
N ALA A 168 0.43 1.97 -1.25
CA ALA A 168 -0.12 0.68 -1.68
C ALA A 168 0.97 -0.38 -1.78
N SER A 169 2.14 -0.03 -2.31
CA SER A 169 3.29 -0.95 -2.39
C SER A 169 3.83 -1.32 -1.01
N ALA A 170 3.92 -0.36 -0.09
CA ALA A 170 4.30 -0.61 1.29
C ALA A 170 3.32 -1.56 1.98
N ASN A 171 2.01 -1.32 1.87
CA ASN A 171 0.98 -2.21 2.41
C ASN A 171 1.00 -3.61 1.79
N LEU A 172 1.25 -3.72 0.48
CA LEU A 172 1.39 -5.03 -0.18
C LEU A 172 2.62 -5.79 0.32
N ASN A 173 3.72 -5.09 0.56
CA ASN A 173 4.92 -5.69 1.15
C ASN A 173 4.68 -6.13 2.60
N GLU A 174 3.97 -5.32 3.38
CA GLU A 174 3.57 -5.66 4.74
C GLU A 174 2.66 -6.89 4.76
N MET A 175 1.67 -6.95 3.86
CA MET A 175 0.77 -8.10 3.70
C MET A 175 1.51 -9.37 3.21
N ALA A 176 2.49 -9.22 2.33
CA ALA A 176 3.36 -10.32 1.92
C ALA A 176 4.19 -10.85 3.11
N ASN A 177 4.64 -9.97 3.99
CA ASN A 177 5.30 -10.34 5.24
C ASN A 177 4.32 -10.91 6.29
N THR A 178 3.04 -10.54 6.28
CA THR A 178 2.00 -11.16 7.13
C THR A 178 1.77 -12.65 6.81
N ASN A 179 2.14 -13.14 5.62
CA ASN A 179 2.18 -14.60 5.38
C ASN A 179 3.19 -15.31 6.32
N VAL A 180 4.19 -14.61 6.84
CA VAL A 180 5.08 -15.12 7.90
C VAL A 180 4.34 -15.15 9.25
N ASP A 181 3.52 -14.15 9.55
CA ASP A 181 2.67 -14.13 10.74
C ASP A 181 1.56 -15.18 10.71
N SER A 182 1.11 -15.63 9.54
CA SER A 182 0.15 -16.74 9.45
C SER A 182 0.70 -18.03 10.05
N LYS A 183 2.02 -18.26 9.94
CA LYS A 183 2.69 -19.39 10.59
C LYS A 183 2.78 -19.20 12.09
N ALA A 184 3.17 -18.02 12.55
CA ALA A 184 3.22 -17.70 13.98
C ALA A 184 1.83 -17.79 14.64
N TYR A 185 0.79 -17.32 13.95
CA TYR A 185 -0.61 -17.45 14.36
C TYR A 185 -1.05 -18.92 14.36
N HIS A 186 -0.73 -19.68 13.32
CA HIS A 186 -1.01 -21.12 13.28
C HIS A 186 -0.31 -21.87 14.42
N ASP A 187 0.95 -21.53 14.73
CA ASP A 187 1.71 -22.11 15.84
C ASP A 187 1.05 -21.75 17.18
N GLN A 188 0.60 -20.50 17.37
CA GLN A 188 -0.16 -20.08 18.56
C GLN A 188 -1.49 -20.82 18.70
N VAL A 189 -2.27 -20.94 17.62
CA VAL A 189 -3.54 -21.68 17.62
C VAL A 189 -3.32 -23.17 17.88
N THR A 190 -2.27 -23.75 17.32
CA THR A 190 -1.89 -25.15 17.56
C THR A 190 -1.49 -25.37 19.01
N ASN A 191 -0.70 -24.46 19.59
CA ASN A 191 -0.34 -24.49 21.01
C ASN A 191 -1.58 -24.32 21.92
N LEU A 192 -2.51 -23.43 21.56
CA LEU A 192 -3.77 -23.27 22.28
C LEU A 192 -4.61 -24.56 22.22
N ALA A 193 -4.73 -25.19 21.05
CA ALA A 193 -5.43 -26.47 20.90
C ALA A 193 -4.79 -27.57 21.73
N LYS A 194 -3.45 -27.63 21.76
CA LYS A 194 -2.70 -28.58 22.60
C LYS A 194 -2.92 -28.33 24.09
N ASN A 195 -2.93 -27.06 24.51
CA ASN A 195 -3.21 -26.69 25.90
C ASN A 195 -4.65 -27.04 26.29
N LEU A 196 -5.64 -26.78 25.44
CA LEU A 196 -7.03 -27.18 25.68
C LEU A 196 -7.19 -28.70 25.75
N SER A 197 -6.49 -29.45 24.89
CA SER A 197 -6.48 -30.91 24.96
C SER A 197 -5.87 -31.41 26.27
N SER A 198 -4.74 -30.84 26.68
CA SER A 198 -4.10 -31.17 27.97
C SER A 198 -4.99 -30.81 29.15
N LEU A 199 -5.67 -29.66 29.08
CA LEU A 199 -6.57 -29.19 30.13
C LEU A 199 -7.78 -30.11 30.26
N ASN A 200 -8.38 -30.54 29.15
CA ASN A 200 -9.45 -31.54 29.16
C ASN A 200 -8.97 -32.88 29.74
N ALA A 201 -7.76 -33.32 29.38
CA ALA A 201 -7.20 -34.55 29.93
C ALA A 201 -6.96 -34.46 31.45
N VAL A 202 -6.49 -33.30 31.95
CA VAL A 202 -6.37 -33.05 33.39
C VAL A 202 -7.74 -33.03 34.06
N TYR A 203 -8.75 -32.42 33.42
CA TYR A 203 -10.11 -32.40 33.95
C TYR A 203 -10.70 -33.80 34.08
N GLU A 204 -10.52 -34.66 33.07
CA GLU A 204 -10.93 -36.07 33.11
C GLU A 204 -10.22 -36.80 34.25
N LEU A 205 -8.91 -36.57 34.40
CA LEU A 205 -8.09 -37.19 35.44
C LEU A 205 -8.48 -36.71 36.85
N GLU A 206 -8.79 -35.42 37.02
CA GLU A 206 -9.29 -34.85 38.29
C GLU A 206 -10.67 -35.40 38.65
N LEU A 207 -11.56 -35.56 37.66
CA LEU A 207 -12.86 -36.21 37.87
C LEU A 207 -12.69 -37.69 38.30
N GLN A 208 -11.77 -38.39 37.65
CA GLN A 208 -11.43 -39.77 37.99
C GLN A 208 -10.82 -39.89 39.39
N ASP A 209 -9.86 -39.03 39.72
CA ASP A 209 -9.20 -39.01 41.03
C ASP A 209 -10.18 -38.61 42.14
N SER A 210 -11.04 -37.62 41.90
CA SER A 210 -12.11 -37.26 42.82
C SER A 210 -13.08 -38.42 43.05
N SER A 211 -13.40 -39.22 42.02
CA SER A 211 -14.21 -40.43 42.16
C SER A 211 -13.49 -41.51 42.97
N ALA A 212 -12.20 -41.72 42.73
CA ALA A 212 -11.36 -42.63 43.50
C ALA A 212 -11.27 -42.20 44.96
N HIS A 213 -11.09 -40.90 45.23
CA HIS A 213 -11.08 -40.31 46.55
C HIS A 213 -12.42 -40.50 47.27
N LEU A 214 -13.57 -40.27 46.60
CA LEU A 214 -14.89 -40.54 47.17
C LEU A 214 -15.06 -42.01 47.56
N LYS A 215 -14.60 -42.94 46.72
CA LYS A 215 -14.65 -44.38 47.01
C LYS A 215 -13.75 -44.73 48.20
N ALA A 216 -12.52 -44.19 48.25
CA ALA A 216 -11.59 -44.38 49.36
C ALA A 216 -12.17 -43.81 50.66
N MET A 217 -12.78 -42.62 50.62
CA MET A 217 -13.44 -41.99 51.76
C MET A 217 -14.61 -42.83 52.28
N ASN A 218 -15.46 -43.34 51.39
CA ASN A 218 -16.58 -44.21 51.79
C ASN A 218 -16.07 -45.50 52.43
N SER A 219 -15.03 -46.11 51.86
CA SER A 219 -14.38 -47.29 52.44
C SER A 219 -13.72 -46.98 53.78
N PHE A 220 -13.11 -45.80 53.94
CA PHE A 220 -12.55 -45.33 55.20
C PHE A 220 -13.64 -45.18 56.26
N TYR A 221 -14.77 -44.55 55.95
CA TYR A 221 -15.90 -44.44 56.87
C TYR A 221 -16.45 -45.81 57.27
N LYS A 222 -16.54 -46.75 56.33
CA LYS A 222 -16.96 -48.14 56.63
C LYS A 222 -15.98 -48.82 57.59
N ASN A 223 -14.68 -48.70 57.33
CA ASN A 223 -13.64 -49.27 58.20
C ASN A 223 -13.62 -48.60 59.59
N LEU A 224 -13.84 -47.29 59.66
CA LEU A 224 -13.92 -46.54 60.91
C LEU A 224 -15.16 -46.97 61.71
N SER A 225 -16.30 -47.13 61.06
CA SER A 225 -17.52 -47.66 61.69
C SER A 225 -17.31 -49.09 62.21
N LEU A 226 -16.68 -49.96 61.42
CA LEU A 226 -16.33 -51.32 61.85
C LEU A 226 -15.38 -51.30 63.06
N THR A 227 -14.35 -50.46 63.02
CA THR A 227 -13.39 -50.30 64.11
C THR A 227 -14.07 -49.80 65.37
N MET A 228 -14.98 -48.82 65.24
CA MET A 228 -15.75 -48.29 66.38
C MET A 228 -16.67 -49.35 66.98
N ASN A 229 -17.31 -50.17 66.16
CA ASN A 229 -18.11 -51.31 66.65
C ASN A 229 -17.24 -52.34 67.39
N ASN A 230 -16.14 -52.77 66.79
CA ASN A 230 -15.20 -53.72 67.42
C ASN A 230 -14.63 -53.18 68.73
N PHE A 231 -14.36 -51.87 68.79
CA PHE A 231 -13.90 -51.21 70.01
C PHE A 231 -14.99 -51.22 71.08
N ASN A 232 -16.25 -50.99 70.72
CA ASN A 232 -17.38 -51.04 71.63
C ASN A 232 -17.62 -52.47 72.15
N GLU A 233 -17.47 -53.47 71.30
CA GLU A 233 -17.57 -54.89 71.66
C GLU A 233 -16.42 -55.31 72.59
N SER A 234 -15.19 -54.87 72.30
CA SER A 234 -14.03 -55.08 73.18
C SER A 234 -14.18 -54.41 74.55
N LEU A 235 -14.87 -53.26 74.62
CA LEU A 235 -15.21 -52.62 75.89
C LEU A 235 -16.21 -53.45 76.70
N ASP A 236 -17.14 -54.14 76.05
CA ASP A 236 -18.08 -55.04 76.72
C ASP A 236 -17.36 -56.31 77.22
N ASP A 237 -16.55 -56.94 76.37
CA ASP A 237 -15.70 -58.07 76.75
C ASP A 237 -14.78 -57.74 77.93
N SER A 238 -14.21 -56.53 77.95
CA SER A 238 -13.37 -56.05 79.06
C SER A 238 -14.16 -55.91 80.37
N LYS A 239 -15.44 -55.53 80.31
CA LYS A 239 -16.32 -55.51 81.49
C LYS A 239 -16.64 -56.92 81.97
N GLN A 240 -17.01 -57.82 81.06
CA GLN A 240 -17.31 -59.21 81.40
C GLN A 240 -16.08 -59.92 81.99
N PHE A 241 -14.90 -59.72 81.40
CA PHE A 241 -13.64 -60.24 81.92
C PHE A 241 -13.37 -59.73 83.34
N LYS A 242 -13.58 -58.43 83.61
CA LYS A 242 -13.45 -57.86 84.95
C LYS A 242 -14.42 -58.52 85.94
N GLU A 243 -15.66 -58.80 85.55
CA GLU A 243 -16.63 -59.50 86.40
C GLU A 243 -16.21 -60.95 86.68
N GLU A 244 -15.81 -61.70 85.66
CA GLU A 244 -15.36 -63.09 85.83
C GLU A 244 -14.07 -63.19 86.65
N VAL A 245 -13.12 -62.27 86.47
CA VAL A 245 -11.93 -62.15 87.34
C VAL A 245 -12.34 -61.82 88.77
N GLY A 246 -13.32 -60.93 88.97
CA GLY A 246 -13.88 -60.64 90.28
C GLY A 246 -14.52 -61.87 90.94
N ARG A 247 -15.27 -62.66 90.16
CA ARG A 247 -15.88 -63.91 90.64
C ARG A 247 -14.82 -64.97 90.97
N LEU A 248 -13.80 -65.11 90.13
CA LEU A 248 -12.67 -66.00 90.37
C LEU A 248 -11.92 -65.61 91.64
N ALA A 249 -11.63 -64.33 91.85
CA ALA A 249 -10.99 -63.83 93.06
C ALA A 249 -11.81 -64.15 94.31
N LYS A 250 -13.14 -63.98 94.24
CA LYS A 250 -14.06 -64.34 95.32
C LYS A 250 -14.04 -65.85 95.61
N ASN A 251 -14.08 -66.68 94.57
CA ASN A 251 -14.03 -68.14 94.70
C ASN A 251 -12.68 -68.61 95.27
N LEU A 252 -11.56 -68.02 94.83
CA LEU A 252 -10.23 -68.30 95.39
C LEU A 252 -10.14 -67.88 96.86
N ALA A 253 -10.70 -66.74 97.24
CA ALA A 253 -10.75 -66.30 98.64
C ALA A 253 -11.59 -67.26 99.50
N SER A 254 -12.75 -67.72 99.00
CA SER A 254 -13.57 -68.73 99.68
C SER A 254 -12.83 -70.06 99.83
N LEU A 255 -12.15 -70.52 98.77
CA LEU A 255 -11.38 -71.76 98.80
C LEU A 255 -10.21 -71.66 99.81
N ASN A 256 -9.48 -70.54 99.80
CA ASN A 256 -8.39 -70.29 100.74
C ASN A 256 -8.91 -70.18 102.19
N SER A 257 -10.10 -69.62 102.41
CA SER A 257 -10.75 -69.62 103.72
C SER A 257 -11.10 -71.03 104.20
N VAL A 258 -11.60 -71.91 103.33
CA VAL A 258 -11.88 -73.31 103.67
C VAL A 258 -10.58 -74.09 103.98
N TYR A 259 -9.53 -73.88 103.19
CA TYR A 259 -8.21 -74.46 103.48
C TYR A 259 -7.61 -73.94 104.78
N GLY A 260 -7.75 -72.64 105.09
CA GLY A 260 -7.33 -72.04 106.35
C GLY A 260 -8.13 -72.58 107.55
N ASN A 261 -9.43 -72.78 107.39
CA ASN A 261 -10.29 -73.40 108.40
C ASN A 261 -9.93 -74.88 108.61
N MET A 262 -9.60 -75.63 107.55
CA MET A 262 -9.10 -77.00 107.66
C MET A 262 -7.70 -77.08 108.29
N LEU A 263 -6.79 -76.15 107.97
CA LEU A 263 -5.48 -76.08 108.63
C LEU A 263 -5.62 -75.77 110.12
N THR A 264 -6.53 -74.83 110.48
CA THR A 264 -6.83 -74.49 111.88
C THR A 264 -7.46 -75.66 112.63
N ALA A 265 -8.32 -76.44 111.97
CA ALA A 265 -8.92 -77.65 112.52
C ALA A 265 -7.92 -78.82 112.65
N MET A 266 -6.88 -78.89 111.81
CA MET A 266 -5.79 -79.87 111.90
C MET A 266 -4.70 -79.48 112.90
N ASN A 267 -4.51 -78.18 113.17
CA ASN A 267 -3.54 -77.67 114.14
C ASN A 267 -4.14 -77.39 115.53
N GLN A 268 -5.42 -77.69 115.76
CA GLN A 268 -5.98 -77.67 117.12
C GLN A 268 -5.30 -78.78 117.96
N PRO A 269 -4.53 -78.44 119.02
CA PRO A 269 -3.96 -79.44 119.89
C PRO A 269 -5.12 -80.15 120.59
N ARG A 270 -5.11 -81.49 120.58
CA ARG A 270 -6.05 -82.27 121.39
C ARG A 270 -5.76 -81.96 122.86
N VAL A 271 -6.61 -81.13 123.46
CA VAL A 271 -6.68 -80.91 124.90
C VAL A 271 -7.14 -82.20 125.56
N ASN A 272 -6.26 -82.77 126.38
CA ASN A 272 -6.62 -83.30 127.69
C ASN A 272 -6.10 -82.30 128.73
#